data_AF-D6TN03-F1
#
_entry.id   AF-D6TN03-F1
#
_cell.length_a   1.000
_cell.length_b   1.000
_cell.length_c   1.000
_cell.angle_alpha   90.00
_cell.angle_beta   90.00
_cell.angle_gamma   90.00
#
_symmetry.space_group_name_H-M   'P 1'
#
loop_
_entity.id
_entity.type
_entity.pdbx_description
1 polymer ?
#
loop_
_entity_poly.entity_id
_entity_poly.type
_entity_poly.pdbx_seq_one_letter_code
_entity_poly.pdbx_strand_id
1 'polypeptide(L)'
;MQEEIEVAFPLCKTLVANPHLSDYFHRLSFSPSGSVDMADGAGHSVLSVVKGKFSIHPIDQSSIQVRLYDLVELHPYKGNEQIRMLEPSSVKVTREEGLFAFRGAWWGLKGEDKSKWPCMLYWARYFFEVDPLEQLSSNRRGSAYHRVMVEPDTRYYYCQDDLDTETLTVADLNDLGVSLQPEAYAREEYKGKFVLGYKEK
;
A
#
# COMPACT_ATOMS: atom_id res chain seq x y z
N MET A 1 22.80 -0.06 31.51
CA MET A 1 22.42 1.25 30.94
C MET A 1 21.44 0.93 29.83
N GLN A 2 20.14 1.02 30.10
CA GLN A 2 19.11 0.82 29.07
C GLN A 2 19.04 2.13 28.30
N GLU A 3 19.49 2.13 27.05
CA GLU A 3 19.20 3.22 26.13
C GLU A 3 17.67 3.29 26.00
N GLU A 4 17.10 4.43 26.40
CA GLU A 4 15.72 4.76 26.07
C GLU A 4 15.63 4.82 24.55
N ILE A 5 15.05 3.78 23.94
CA ILE A 5 14.79 3.75 22.50
C ILE A 5 13.82 4.92 22.24
N GLU A 6 14.35 6.00 21.67
CA GLU A 6 13.56 7.12 21.15
C GLU A 6 12.47 6.56 20.23
N VAL A 7 11.26 7.06 20.45
CA VAL A 7 10.01 6.51 19.93
C VAL A 7 10.09 6.28 18.42
N ALA A 8 9.91 5.02 18.02
CA ALA A 8 9.69 4.67 16.62
C ALA A 8 8.45 5.38 16.07
N PHE A 9 8.48 5.76 14.79
CA PHE A 9 7.39 6.48 14.12
C PHE A 9 6.00 5.86 14.37
N PRO A 10 4.93 6.68 14.49
CA PRO A 10 3.58 6.14 14.57
C PRO A 10 3.17 5.50 13.24
N LEU A 11 2.44 4.39 13.30
CA LEU A 11 1.72 3.88 12.13
C LEU A 11 0.60 4.85 11.76
N CYS A 12 0.47 5.12 10.46
CA CYS A 12 -0.66 5.85 9.93
C CYS A 12 -1.99 5.13 10.19
N LYS A 13 -3.06 5.93 10.34
CA LYS A 13 -4.41 5.43 10.54
C LYS A 13 -4.86 4.54 9.38
N THR A 14 -4.58 4.96 8.15
CA THR A 14 -4.87 4.15 6.96
C THR A 14 -3.65 4.08 6.06
N LEU A 15 -3.24 2.86 5.76
CA LEU A 15 -2.17 2.53 4.85
C LEU A 15 -2.75 1.87 3.60
N VAL A 16 -2.33 2.33 2.42
CA VAL A 16 -2.77 1.81 1.12
C VAL A 16 -1.57 1.34 0.30
N ALA A 17 -1.64 0.15 -0.27
CA ALA A 17 -0.66 -0.32 -1.25
C ALA A 17 -1.16 -0.04 -2.66
N ASN A 18 -0.23 0.31 -3.55
CA ASN A 18 -0.50 0.60 -4.96
C ASN A 18 -1.63 1.63 -5.20
N PRO A 19 -1.58 2.82 -4.56
CA PRO A 19 -2.68 3.79 -4.59
C PRO A 19 -2.99 4.34 -6.00
N HIS A 20 -2.09 4.14 -6.95
CA HIS A 20 -2.21 4.57 -8.34
C HIS A 20 -3.07 3.62 -9.20
N LEU A 21 -3.39 2.43 -8.71
CA LEU A 21 -4.20 1.45 -9.43
C LEU A 21 -5.68 1.69 -9.15
N SER A 22 -6.41 2.32 -10.07
CA SER A 22 -7.82 2.68 -9.85
C SER A 22 -8.76 1.50 -9.61
N ASP A 23 -8.41 0.34 -10.17
CA ASP A 23 -9.27 -0.85 -10.17
C ASP A 23 -8.77 -1.89 -9.16
N TYR A 24 -7.91 -1.48 -8.23
CA TYR A 24 -7.31 -2.30 -7.20
C TYR A 24 -7.32 -1.53 -5.89
N PHE A 25 -7.58 -2.23 -4.79
CA PHE A 25 -7.35 -1.66 -3.47
C PHE A 25 -6.73 -2.73 -2.57
N HIS A 26 -5.84 -2.27 -1.70
CA HIS A 26 -5.19 -3.08 -0.70
C HIS A 26 -4.86 -2.17 0.47
N ARG A 27 -5.60 -2.30 1.57
CA ARG A 27 -5.56 -1.32 2.65
C ARG A 27 -5.53 -1.97 4.02
N LEU A 28 -4.87 -1.27 4.95
CA LEU A 28 -4.83 -1.59 6.37
C LEU A 28 -5.28 -0.33 7.12
N SER A 29 -6.26 -0.47 7.99
CA SER A 29 -6.76 0.60 8.85
C SER A 29 -6.54 0.24 10.31
N PHE A 30 -5.79 1.09 11.02
CA PHE A 30 -5.41 0.91 12.41
C PHE A 30 -6.20 1.89 13.28
N SER A 31 -6.90 1.39 14.28
CA SER A 31 -7.61 2.23 15.25
C SER A 31 -6.71 2.59 16.44
N PRO A 32 -6.92 3.75 17.08
CA PRO A 32 -6.24 4.08 18.35
C PRO A 32 -6.56 3.08 19.49
N SER A 33 -7.65 2.34 19.37
CA SER A 33 -8.07 1.31 20.33
C SER A 33 -7.38 -0.05 20.14
N GLY A 34 -6.41 -0.16 19.22
CA GLY A 34 -5.66 -1.38 18.96
C GLY A 34 -6.37 -2.39 18.06
N SER A 35 -7.42 -1.97 17.33
CA SER A 35 -8.07 -2.80 16.31
C SER A 35 -7.47 -2.56 14.93
N VAL A 36 -7.47 -3.59 14.10
CA VAL A 36 -7.06 -3.49 12.69
C VAL A 36 -8.17 -4.02 11.78
N ASP A 37 -8.45 -3.28 10.71
CA ASP A 37 -9.29 -3.69 9.59
C ASP A 37 -8.42 -3.75 8.33
N MET A 38 -8.36 -4.91 7.68
CA MET A 38 -7.55 -5.12 6.47
C MET A 38 -8.47 -5.59 5.35
N ALA A 39 -8.27 -5.07 4.15
CA ALA A 39 -9.08 -5.49 3.01
C ALA A 39 -8.32 -5.34 1.70
N ASP A 40 -8.58 -6.27 0.78
CA ASP A 40 -8.09 -6.20 -0.58
C ASP A 40 -9.19 -6.53 -1.60
N GLY A 41 -8.96 -6.08 -2.82
CA GLY A 41 -9.88 -6.31 -3.92
C GLY A 41 -9.38 -5.74 -5.22
N ALA A 42 -10.02 -6.19 -6.31
CA ALA A 42 -9.71 -5.73 -7.64
C ALA A 42 -10.90 -5.91 -8.59
N GLY A 43 -10.93 -5.13 -9.68
CA GLY A 43 -11.94 -5.24 -10.73
C GLY A 43 -13.38 -5.20 -10.19
N HIS A 44 -13.67 -4.21 -9.34
CA HIS A 44 -14.96 -4.05 -8.63
C HIS A 44 -15.34 -5.16 -7.64
N SER A 45 -14.44 -6.09 -7.34
CA SER A 45 -14.67 -7.17 -6.38
C SER A 45 -13.85 -6.98 -5.11
N VAL A 46 -14.46 -7.19 -3.95
CA VAL A 46 -13.77 -7.30 -2.66
C VAL A 46 -13.41 -8.78 -2.50
N LEU A 47 -12.12 -9.06 -2.37
CA LEU A 47 -11.61 -10.43 -2.33
C LEU A 47 -11.45 -10.91 -0.90
N SER A 48 -10.94 -10.02 -0.03
CA SER A 48 -10.70 -10.36 1.37
C SER A 48 -11.08 -9.21 2.29
N VAL A 49 -11.66 -9.55 3.44
CA VAL A 49 -11.89 -8.63 4.56
C VAL A 49 -11.45 -9.35 5.82
N VAL A 50 -10.53 -8.75 6.56
CA VAL A 50 -10.01 -9.28 7.81
C VAL A 50 -10.15 -8.23 8.90
N LYS A 51 -10.57 -8.65 10.09
CA LYS A 51 -10.55 -7.82 11.29
C LYS A 51 -9.74 -8.48 12.39
N GLY A 52 -9.17 -7.70 13.27
CA GLY A 52 -8.54 -8.22 14.48
C GLY A 52 -7.92 -7.14 15.33
N LYS A 53 -6.80 -7.47 15.95
CA LYS A 53 -6.06 -6.60 16.86
C LYS A 53 -4.61 -6.44 16.42
N PHE A 54 -3.99 -5.36 16.86
CA PHE A 54 -2.57 -5.12 16.63
C PHE A 54 -1.86 -4.55 17.86
N SER A 55 -0.55 -4.81 17.94
CA SER A 55 0.37 -4.11 18.83
C SER A 55 1.64 -3.72 18.08
N ILE A 56 2.22 -2.59 18.48
CA ILE A 56 3.46 -2.06 17.91
C ILE A 56 4.58 -2.21 18.94
N HIS A 57 5.72 -2.72 18.50
CA HIS A 57 6.94 -2.80 19.31
C HIS A 57 8.06 -2.08 18.55
N PRO A 58 8.60 -0.97 19.07
CA PRO A 58 9.76 -0.30 18.47
C PRO A 58 10.94 -1.25 18.30
N ILE A 59 11.65 -1.16 17.17
CA ILE A 59 12.94 -1.85 16.95
C ILE A 59 14.05 -0.79 16.95
N ASP A 60 13.91 0.22 16.10
CA ASP A 60 14.82 1.36 15.96
C ASP A 60 14.03 2.60 15.49
N GLN A 61 14.71 3.71 15.20
CA GLN A 61 14.08 4.96 14.77
C GLN A 61 13.26 4.85 13.47
N SER A 62 13.64 3.91 12.61
CA SER A 62 13.07 3.70 11.26
C SER A 62 12.29 2.40 11.12
N SER A 63 12.29 1.54 12.15
CA SER A 63 11.67 0.22 12.10
C SER A 63 10.82 -0.09 13.34
N ILE A 64 9.68 -0.75 13.11
CA ILE A 64 8.81 -1.32 14.15
C ILE A 64 8.50 -2.78 13.84
N GLN A 65 8.21 -3.55 14.88
CA GLN A 65 7.54 -4.83 14.76
C GLN A 65 6.04 -4.63 14.98
N VAL A 66 5.23 -4.99 13.98
CA VAL A 66 3.77 -5.02 14.11
C VAL A 66 3.36 -6.46 14.37
N ARG A 67 2.64 -6.68 15.48
CA ARG A 67 2.00 -7.97 15.77
C ARG A 67 0.52 -7.85 15.46
N LEU A 68 0.01 -8.80 14.69
CA LEU A 68 -1.39 -8.93 14.29
C LEU A 68 -1.94 -10.21 14.92
N TYR A 69 -3.05 -10.11 15.63
CA TYR A 69 -3.62 -11.22 16.39
C TYR A 69 -5.14 -11.10 16.48
N ASP A 70 -5.78 -12.17 16.95
CA ASP A 70 -7.26 -12.31 16.94
C ASP A 70 -7.85 -12.02 15.55
N LEU A 71 -7.17 -12.51 14.50
CA LEU A 71 -7.50 -12.24 13.11
C LEU A 71 -8.67 -13.11 12.65
N VAL A 72 -9.67 -12.48 12.08
CA VAL A 72 -10.90 -13.10 11.58
C VAL A 72 -11.12 -12.69 10.13
N GLU A 73 -11.15 -13.67 9.22
CA GLU A 73 -11.59 -13.46 7.85
C GLU A 73 -13.12 -13.43 7.81
N LEU A 74 -13.67 -12.40 7.16
CA LEU A 74 -15.10 -12.15 7.04
C LEU A 74 -15.55 -12.30 5.59
N HIS A 75 -16.80 -12.74 5.40
CA HIS A 75 -17.42 -12.78 4.09
C HIS A 75 -17.62 -11.35 3.56
N PRO A 76 -17.06 -10.99 2.40
CA PRO A 76 -17.02 -9.61 1.93
C PRO A 76 -18.40 -9.00 1.65
N TYR A 77 -19.38 -9.85 1.32
CA TYR A 77 -20.74 -9.44 0.93
C TYR A 77 -21.85 -9.86 1.89
N LYS A 78 -21.51 -10.58 2.96
CA LYS A 78 -22.48 -11.09 3.93
C LYS A 78 -21.99 -10.62 5.29
N GLY A 79 -22.36 -9.40 5.63
CA GLY A 79 -21.75 -8.64 6.73
C GLY A 79 -21.54 -9.47 7.99
N ASN A 80 -20.42 -9.24 8.69
CA ASN A 80 -19.97 -9.93 9.91
C ASN A 80 -20.00 -11.48 9.90
N GLU A 81 -20.34 -12.15 8.79
CA GLU A 81 -20.24 -13.60 8.68
C GLU A 81 -18.77 -14.00 8.67
N GLN A 82 -18.36 -14.73 9.69
CA GLN A 82 -17.00 -15.23 9.83
C GLN A 82 -16.78 -16.44 8.92
N ILE A 83 -15.73 -16.40 8.11
CA ILE A 83 -15.28 -17.53 7.29
C ILE A 83 -14.37 -18.43 8.12
N ARG A 84 -13.30 -17.86 8.70
CA ARG A 84 -12.33 -18.59 9.52
C ARG A 84 -11.51 -17.65 10.41
N MET A 85 -10.84 -18.24 11.40
CA MET A 85 -9.74 -17.59 12.12
C MET A 85 -8.47 -17.68 11.28
N LEU A 86 -7.63 -16.64 11.34
CA LEU A 86 -6.30 -16.65 10.74
C LEU A 86 -5.23 -16.73 11.83
N GLU A 87 -4.07 -17.26 11.46
CA GLU A 87 -2.96 -17.37 12.39
C GLU A 87 -2.42 -15.97 12.75
N PRO A 88 -2.05 -15.71 14.01
CA PRO A 88 -1.34 -14.50 14.38
C PRO A 88 -0.07 -14.36 13.55
N SER A 89 0.26 -13.13 13.18
CA SER A 89 1.45 -12.83 12.41
C SER A 89 2.24 -11.69 13.03
N SER A 90 3.54 -11.67 12.76
CA SER A 90 4.39 -10.56 13.16
C SER A 90 5.27 -10.16 12.00
N VAL A 91 5.23 -8.87 11.66
CA VAL A 91 5.91 -8.31 10.51
C VAL A 91 6.75 -7.11 10.93
N LYS A 92 7.99 -7.07 10.45
CA LYS A 92 8.80 -5.86 10.56
C LYS A 92 8.34 -4.87 9.50
N VAL A 93 8.16 -3.63 9.94
CA VAL A 93 7.77 -2.50 9.10
C VAL A 93 8.86 -1.44 9.19
N THR A 94 9.35 -1.00 8.05
CA THR A 94 10.36 0.08 7.94
C THR A 94 9.71 1.30 7.31
N ARG A 95 9.84 2.47 7.94
CA ARG A 95 9.43 3.76 7.36
C ARG A 95 10.59 4.34 6.57
N GLU A 96 10.35 4.59 5.30
CA GLU A 96 11.33 5.16 4.38
C GLU A 96 10.89 6.55 3.96
N GLU A 97 11.68 7.57 4.32
CA GLU A 97 11.46 8.94 3.86
C GLU A 97 11.91 9.11 2.41
N GLY A 98 11.13 9.86 1.64
CA GLY A 98 11.44 10.17 0.24
C GLY A 98 10.21 10.64 -0.51
N LEU A 99 10.44 11.35 -1.62
CA LEU A 99 9.34 11.72 -2.51
C LEU A 99 8.96 10.53 -3.38
N PHE A 100 7.76 9.99 -3.16
CA PHE A 100 7.15 8.95 -3.97
C PHE A 100 6.02 9.54 -4.79
N ALA A 101 6.25 9.64 -6.09
CA ALA A 101 5.30 10.21 -7.03
C ALA A 101 4.68 9.12 -7.90
N PHE A 102 3.35 9.13 -7.96
CA PHE A 102 2.56 8.30 -8.84
C PHE A 102 1.74 9.14 -9.79
N ARG A 103 1.40 8.58 -10.93
CA ARG A 103 0.44 9.19 -11.84
C ARG A 103 -0.98 9.06 -11.26
N GLY A 104 -1.76 10.13 -11.28
CA GLY A 104 -3.16 10.11 -10.86
C GLY A 104 -4.08 9.34 -11.83
N ALA A 105 -5.24 8.91 -11.33
CA ALA A 105 -6.19 8.09 -12.09
C ALA A 105 -6.78 8.81 -13.33
N TRP A 106 -6.40 8.27 -14.49
CA TRP A 106 -6.77 8.43 -15.90
C TRP A 106 -8.23 8.61 -16.38
N TRP A 107 -9.28 8.39 -15.58
CA TRP A 107 -10.63 8.20 -16.16
C TRP A 107 -11.23 9.45 -16.83
N GLY A 108 -10.66 10.64 -16.60
CA GLY A 108 -11.08 11.91 -17.22
C GLY A 108 -10.11 12.52 -18.25
N LEU A 109 -8.90 11.98 -18.44
CA LEU A 109 -7.81 12.63 -19.19
C LEU A 109 -7.46 11.93 -20.51
N LYS A 110 -8.36 11.05 -21.01
CA LYS A 110 -8.16 10.36 -22.29
C LYS A 110 -8.10 11.38 -23.44
N GLY A 111 -6.95 11.45 -24.10
CA GLY A 111 -6.69 12.39 -25.21
C GLY A 111 -5.94 13.65 -24.81
N GLU A 112 -5.69 13.86 -23.50
CA GLU A 112 -4.86 14.97 -23.02
C GLU A 112 -3.37 14.63 -23.03
N ASP A 113 -2.55 15.68 -23.17
CA ASP A 113 -1.10 15.58 -23.06
C ASP A 113 -0.70 14.98 -21.70
N LYS A 114 0.02 13.85 -21.75
CA LYS A 114 0.50 13.11 -20.57
C LYS A 114 1.35 13.96 -19.64
N SER A 115 2.03 14.98 -20.17
CA SER A 115 2.86 15.89 -19.39
C SER A 115 2.03 16.67 -18.34
N LYS A 116 0.74 16.90 -18.61
CA LYS A 116 -0.17 17.69 -17.76
C LYS A 116 -0.91 16.86 -16.72
N TRP A 117 -0.71 15.55 -16.70
CA TRP A 117 -1.46 14.69 -15.81
C TRP A 117 -1.05 14.97 -14.36
N PRO A 118 -2.02 15.12 -13.44
CA PRO A 118 -1.72 15.34 -12.03
C PRO A 118 -1.07 14.09 -11.42
N CYS A 119 -0.21 14.31 -10.45
CA CYS A 119 0.48 13.26 -9.72
C CYS A 119 -0.02 13.17 -8.27
N MET A 120 0.01 11.96 -7.73
CA MET A 120 -0.18 11.68 -6.31
C MET A 120 1.19 11.66 -5.66
N LEU A 121 1.40 12.46 -4.62
CA LEU A 121 2.68 12.59 -3.96
C LEU A 121 2.59 12.08 -2.52
N TYR A 122 3.63 11.37 -2.11
CA TYR A 122 3.83 10.93 -0.74
C TYR A 122 5.26 11.21 -0.31
N TRP A 123 5.46 11.62 0.95
CA TRP A 123 6.78 11.95 1.51
C TRP A 123 7.43 10.82 2.29
N ALA A 124 6.68 9.74 2.52
CA ALA A 124 7.17 8.53 3.13
C ALA A 124 6.41 7.32 2.60
N ARG A 125 7.02 6.14 2.70
CA ARG A 125 6.37 4.85 2.52
C ARG A 125 6.70 3.91 3.66
N TYR A 126 5.86 2.90 3.84
CA TYR A 126 5.98 1.87 4.86
C TYR A 126 6.24 0.54 4.15
N PHE A 127 7.44 0.00 4.30
CA PHE A 127 7.82 -1.30 3.76
C PHE A 127 7.56 -2.40 4.79
N PHE A 128 6.66 -3.32 4.45
CA PHE A 128 6.36 -4.52 5.22
C PHE A 128 7.17 -5.69 4.65
N GLU A 129 8.00 -6.36 5.46
CA GLU A 129 8.82 -7.48 4.97
C GLU A 129 7.97 -8.60 4.34
N VAL A 130 6.74 -8.77 4.84
CA VAL A 130 5.72 -9.69 4.33
C VAL A 130 4.38 -8.94 4.30
N ASP A 131 3.60 -9.11 3.24
CA ASP A 131 2.24 -8.55 3.16
C ASP A 131 1.38 -9.08 4.32
N PRO A 132 0.76 -8.22 5.14
CA PRO A 132 -0.18 -8.63 6.20
C PRO A 132 -1.34 -9.52 5.73
N LEU A 133 -1.70 -9.46 4.45
CA LEU A 133 -2.73 -10.31 3.84
C LEU A 133 -2.18 -11.53 3.09
N GLU A 134 -0.89 -11.87 3.24
CA GLU A 134 -0.26 -12.97 2.50
C GLU A 134 -0.93 -14.33 2.75
N GLN A 135 -1.47 -14.57 3.94
CA GLN A 135 -2.24 -15.81 4.25
C GLN A 135 -3.47 -16.00 3.33
N LEU A 136 -3.94 -14.91 2.69
CA LEU A 136 -5.09 -14.89 1.78
C LEU A 136 -4.68 -14.75 0.31
N SER A 137 -3.40 -14.89 -0.02
CA SER A 137 -2.91 -14.74 -1.40
C SER A 137 -3.58 -15.70 -2.40
N SER A 138 -4.10 -16.85 -1.93
CA SER A 138 -4.91 -17.76 -2.75
C SER A 138 -6.21 -17.13 -3.26
N ASN A 139 -6.87 -16.29 -2.44
CA ASN A 139 -8.10 -15.60 -2.82
C ASN A 139 -7.81 -14.61 -3.96
N ARG A 140 -6.70 -13.87 -3.85
CA ARG A 140 -6.21 -12.98 -4.91
C ARG A 140 -5.94 -13.71 -6.20
N ARG A 141 -5.10 -14.76 -6.16
CA ARG A 141 -4.70 -15.56 -7.33
C ARG A 141 -5.89 -16.26 -8.01
N GLY A 142 -6.96 -16.52 -7.26
CA GLY A 142 -8.20 -17.07 -7.78
C GLY A 142 -8.98 -16.10 -8.68
N SER A 143 -8.81 -14.78 -8.49
CA SER A 143 -9.63 -13.76 -9.17
C SER A 143 -9.26 -13.59 -10.65
N ALA A 144 -10.27 -13.36 -11.50
CA ALA A 144 -10.05 -13.16 -12.93
C ALA A 144 -9.13 -11.97 -13.23
N TYR A 145 -9.18 -10.92 -12.40
CA TYR A 145 -8.31 -9.75 -12.49
C TYR A 145 -6.83 -10.12 -12.36
N HIS A 146 -6.45 -10.91 -11.34
CA HIS A 146 -5.05 -11.29 -11.11
C HIS A 146 -4.53 -12.32 -12.13
N ARG A 147 -5.40 -12.94 -12.93
CA ARG A 147 -4.95 -13.83 -14.02
C ARG A 147 -4.41 -13.06 -15.23
N VAL A 148 -4.87 -11.83 -15.44
CA VAL A 148 -4.54 -11.01 -16.62
C VAL A 148 -3.59 -9.84 -16.30
N MET A 149 -3.48 -9.46 -15.04
CA MET A 149 -2.57 -8.41 -14.57
C MET A 149 -1.27 -8.98 -13.98
N VAL A 150 -0.19 -8.21 -14.05
CA VAL A 150 1.00 -8.47 -13.21
C VAL A 150 0.61 -8.19 -11.76
N GLU A 151 0.90 -9.13 -10.86
CA GLU A 151 0.63 -8.95 -9.42
C GLU A 151 1.49 -7.78 -8.90
N PRO A 152 0.88 -6.69 -8.40
CA PRO A 152 1.64 -5.56 -7.91
C PRO A 152 2.31 -5.93 -6.58
N ASP A 153 3.45 -5.30 -6.28
CA ASP A 153 4.12 -5.52 -4.99
C ASP A 153 3.27 -4.91 -3.87
N THR A 154 2.74 -5.75 -2.99
CA THR A 154 1.85 -5.33 -1.89
C THR A 154 2.59 -5.02 -0.60
N ARG A 155 3.93 -5.03 -0.62
CA ARG A 155 4.76 -4.74 0.57
C ARG A 155 4.98 -3.26 0.85
N TYR A 156 4.75 -2.39 -0.14
CA TYR A 156 4.92 -0.95 0.01
C TYR A 156 3.58 -0.27 0.21
N TYR A 157 3.43 0.38 1.36
CA TYR A 157 2.23 1.10 1.73
C TYR A 157 2.50 2.60 1.86
N TYR A 158 1.47 3.38 1.59
CA TYR A 158 1.47 4.84 1.67
C TYR A 158 0.39 5.29 2.63
N CYS A 159 0.67 6.32 3.41
CA CYS A 159 -0.30 6.88 4.34
C CYS A 159 -1.38 7.62 3.56
N GLN A 160 -2.64 7.18 3.65
CA GLN A 160 -3.72 7.80 2.89
C GLN A 160 -3.96 9.26 3.29
N ASP A 161 -3.74 9.58 4.56
CA ASP A 161 -3.92 10.94 5.11
C ASP A 161 -2.77 11.89 4.69
N ASP A 162 -1.63 11.36 4.26
CA ASP A 162 -0.48 12.13 3.75
C ASP A 162 -0.55 12.40 2.24
N LEU A 163 -1.64 11.98 1.57
CA LEU A 163 -1.79 12.22 0.13
C LEU A 163 -1.80 13.73 -0.12
N ASP A 164 -0.71 14.22 -0.69
CA ASP A 164 -0.63 15.59 -1.13
C ASP A 164 -1.30 15.70 -2.50
N THR A 165 -2.39 16.46 -2.52
CA THR A 165 -3.16 16.76 -3.73
C THR A 165 -2.72 18.06 -4.40
N GLU A 166 -1.69 18.75 -3.89
CA GLU A 166 -1.06 19.86 -4.61
C GLU A 166 -0.62 19.35 -5.98
N THR A 167 -1.20 19.97 -7.03
CA THR A 167 -1.18 19.41 -8.39
C THR A 167 0.17 19.66 -9.07
N LEU A 168 1.20 18.93 -8.66
CA LEU A 168 2.36 18.73 -9.52
C LEU A 168 1.94 17.83 -10.68
N THR A 169 2.29 18.26 -11.88
CA THR A 169 2.10 17.49 -13.10
C THR A 169 3.32 16.63 -13.39
N VAL A 170 3.18 15.73 -14.36
CA VAL A 170 4.32 14.94 -14.86
C VAL A 170 5.45 15.85 -15.39
N ALA A 171 5.10 16.98 -16.02
CA ALA A 171 6.08 17.96 -16.48
C ALA A 171 6.86 18.57 -15.30
N ASP A 172 6.16 19.01 -14.26
CA ASP A 172 6.78 19.61 -13.08
C ASP A 172 7.75 18.63 -12.40
N LEU A 173 7.36 17.36 -12.29
CA LEU A 173 8.23 16.33 -11.71
C LEU A 173 9.46 16.06 -12.58
N ASN A 174 9.31 16.02 -13.91
CA ASN A 174 10.44 15.86 -14.81
C ASN A 174 11.42 17.04 -14.71
N ASP A 175 10.92 18.28 -14.59
CA ASP A 175 11.75 19.48 -14.41
C ASP A 175 12.51 19.45 -13.07
N LEU A 176 11.92 18.83 -12.03
CA LEU A 176 12.58 18.57 -10.75
C LEU A 176 13.55 17.37 -10.79
N GLY A 177 13.60 16.63 -11.90
CA GLY A 177 14.39 15.41 -12.05
C GLY A 177 13.83 14.22 -11.26
N VAL A 178 12.55 14.24 -10.93
CA VAL A 178 11.83 13.19 -10.20
C VAL A 178 11.19 12.25 -11.22
N SER A 179 11.56 10.98 -11.19
CA SER A 179 10.95 9.96 -12.03
C SER A 179 9.70 9.37 -11.38
N LEU A 180 8.64 9.19 -12.17
CA LEU A 180 7.44 8.48 -11.72
C LEU A 180 7.72 7.00 -11.48
N GLN A 181 7.07 6.44 -10.45
CA GLN A 181 7.07 5.00 -10.26
C GLN A 181 6.26 4.31 -11.39
N PRO A 182 6.72 3.16 -11.90
CA PRO A 182 6.07 2.46 -13.00
C PRO A 182 4.67 1.98 -12.61
N GLU A 183 3.70 2.12 -13.52
CA GLU A 183 2.35 1.57 -13.39
C GLU A 183 2.38 0.02 -13.43
N ALA A 184 1.45 -0.67 -12.79
CA ALA A 184 1.25 -2.09 -13.04
C ALA A 184 0.71 -2.29 -14.47
N TYR A 185 1.48 -2.98 -15.31
CA TYR A 185 1.13 -3.22 -16.71
C TYR A 185 0.27 -4.48 -16.88
N ALA A 186 -0.53 -4.53 -17.95
CA ALA A 186 -1.02 -5.80 -18.47
C ALA A 186 0.18 -6.73 -18.72
N ARG A 187 0.02 -8.04 -18.46
CA ARG A 187 1.13 -9.00 -18.52
C ARG A 187 1.87 -9.03 -19.87
N GLU A 188 1.17 -8.63 -20.94
CA GLU A 188 1.68 -8.53 -22.31
C GLU A 188 2.46 -7.22 -22.59
N GLU A 189 2.29 -6.19 -21.76
CA GLU A 189 2.92 -4.86 -21.91
C GLU A 189 4.08 -4.62 -20.92
N TYR A 190 4.31 -5.53 -19.97
CA TYR A 190 5.34 -5.39 -18.94
C TYR A 190 6.76 -5.51 -19.53
N LYS A 191 7.38 -4.37 -19.85
CA LYS A 191 8.80 -4.27 -20.20
C LYS A 191 9.68 -3.90 -19.00
N GLY A 192 9.51 -4.61 -17.86
CA GLY A 192 10.53 -4.75 -16.80
C GLY A 192 11.39 -3.54 -16.42
N LYS A 193 10.85 -2.32 -16.34
CA LYS A 193 11.61 -1.15 -15.88
C LYS A 193 11.18 -0.78 -14.47
N PHE A 194 11.90 -1.27 -13.48
CA PHE A 194 11.95 -0.64 -12.17
C PHE A 194 12.80 0.63 -12.31
N VAL A 195 12.21 1.80 -12.09
CA VAL A 195 12.95 3.06 -12.01
C VAL A 195 12.93 3.50 -10.55
N LEU A 196 14.01 3.17 -9.84
CA LEU A 196 14.31 3.75 -8.55
C LEU A 196 14.87 5.15 -8.80
N GLY A 197 14.05 6.19 -8.61
CA GLY A 197 14.52 7.56 -8.59
C GLY A 197 15.20 7.84 -7.26
N TYR A 198 16.52 7.68 -7.19
CA TYR A 198 17.35 8.33 -6.17
C TYR A 198 18.08 9.49 -6.83
N LYS A 199 18.04 10.67 -6.19
CA LYS A 199 19.05 11.71 -6.41
C LYS A 199 19.92 11.73 -5.17
N GLU A 200 21.18 11.30 -5.31
CA GLU A 200 22.21 11.62 -4.32
C GLU A 200 22.39 13.15 -4.27
N LYS A 201 22.63 13.67 -3.07
CA LYS A 201 22.86 15.10 -2.80
C LYS A 201 24.04 15.66 -3.58
#